data_AF-A0A1V9ZBR3-F1
#
_entry.id   AF-A0A1V9ZBR3-F1
#
_cell.length_a   1.000
_cell.length_b   1.000
_cell.length_c   1.000
_cell.angle_alpha   90.00
_cell.angle_beta   90.00
_cell.angle_gamma   90.00
#
_symmetry.space_group_name_H-M   'P 1'
#
loop_
_entity.id
_entity.type
_entity.pdbx_description
1 polymer ?
#
loop_
_entity_poly.entity_id
_entity_poly.type
_entity_poly.pdbx_seq_one_letter_code
_entity_poly.pdbx_strand_id
1 'polypeptide(L)'
;MYLRVKRRNQTFFVLTEPHESFLKIKETLAGVIGISGPGQVQLWHTNKQKELLDVGTVSDQELENDAIVYMCLKKENSDQWEEIQVTKIEMEHNNNRPSVE
;
A
#
# COMPACT_ATOMS: atom_id res chain seq x y z
N MET A 1 14.11 6.06 0.49
CA MET A 1 13.75 4.61 0.57
C MET A 1 12.50 4.33 -0.24
N TYR A 2 12.18 3.07 -0.52
CA TYR A 2 10.94 2.70 -1.21
C TYR A 2 9.95 2.03 -0.27
N LEU A 3 8.66 2.37 -0.38
CA LEU A 3 7.56 1.64 0.23
C LEU A 3 6.77 0.90 -0.85
N ARG A 4 6.31 -0.31 -0.53
CA ARG A 4 5.34 -1.06 -1.34
C ARG A 4 3.95 -0.86 -0.78
N VAL A 5 3.19 0.01 -1.41
CA VAL A 5 1.79 0.25 -1.04
C VAL A 5 0.91 -0.75 -1.78
N LYS A 6 0.21 -1.62 -1.06
CA LYS A 6 -0.64 -2.68 -1.65
C LYS A 6 -2.12 -2.39 -1.47
N ARG A 7 -2.89 -2.60 -2.54
CA ARG A 7 -4.36 -2.57 -2.54
C ARG A 7 -4.89 -3.59 -3.53
N ARG A 8 -5.71 -4.55 -3.10
CA ARG A 8 -6.26 -5.63 -3.94
C ARG A 8 -5.14 -6.35 -4.70
N ASN A 9 -5.12 -6.26 -6.02
CA ASN A 9 -4.09 -6.80 -6.91
C ASN A 9 -3.07 -5.74 -7.39
N GLN A 10 -3.12 -4.52 -6.84
CA GLN A 10 -2.23 -3.41 -7.19
C GLN A 10 -1.10 -3.28 -6.17
N THR A 11 0.11 -2.99 -6.66
CA THR A 11 1.27 -2.60 -5.83
C THR A 11 1.87 -1.32 -6.41
N PHE A 12 1.96 -0.29 -5.58
CA PHE A 12 2.60 0.98 -5.90
C PHE A 12 3.95 1.04 -5.21
N PHE A 13 4.99 1.40 -5.96
CA PHE A 13 6.32 1.66 -5.41
C PHE A 13 6.44 3.16 -5.18
N VAL A 14 6.43 3.57 -3.92
CA VAL A 14 6.49 4.98 -3.54
C VAL A 14 7.90 5.27 -3.03
N LEU A 15 8.62 6.13 -3.73
CA LEU A 15 9.86 6.71 -3.22
C LEU A 15 9.50 7.69 -2.10
N THR A 16 10.16 7.54 -0.95
CA THR A 16 9.90 8.38 0.22
C THR A 16 11.15 8.60 1.06
N GLU A 17 11.16 9.70 1.81
CA GLU A 17 12.21 10.00 2.79
C GLU A 17 11.75 9.66 4.23
N PRO A 18 12.67 9.36 5.16
CA PRO A 18 12.29 8.97 6.53
C PRO A 18 11.43 10.02 7.27
N HIS A 19 11.64 11.30 6.98
CA HIS A 19 10.91 12.44 7.56
C HIS A 19 9.62 12.80 6.81
N GLU A 20 9.31 12.11 5.71
CA GLU A 20 8.13 12.40 4.91
C GLU A 20 6.88 11.93 5.65
N SER A 21 5.84 12.76 5.62
CA SER A 21 4.57 12.47 6.28
C SER A 21 3.68 11.56 5.44
N PHE A 22 2.80 10.81 6.08
CA PHE A 22 1.83 9.99 5.35
C PHE A 22 0.83 10.83 4.55
N LEU A 23 0.60 12.10 4.92
CA LEU A 23 -0.17 13.02 4.09
C LEU A 23 0.46 13.14 2.69
N LYS A 24 1.78 13.35 2.61
CA LYS A 24 2.50 13.49 1.33
C LYS A 24 2.47 12.21 0.49
N ILE A 25 2.57 11.06 1.16
CA ILE A 25 2.42 9.74 0.53
C ILE A 25 1.00 9.57 -0.03
N LYS A 26 -0.03 9.93 0.74
CA LYS A 26 -1.44 9.88 0.30
C LYS A 26 -1.71 10.82 -0.88
N GLU A 27 -1.14 12.01 -0.90
CA GLU A 27 -1.23 12.94 -2.03
C GLU A 27 -0.63 12.33 -3.31
N THR A 28 0.55 11.72 -3.19
CA THR A 28 1.24 11.05 -4.30
C THR A 28 0.37 9.91 -4.84
N LEU A 29 -0.13 9.06 -3.95
CA LEU A 29 -1.02 7.96 -4.33
C LEU A 29 -2.30 8.47 -5.00
N ALA A 30 -2.95 9.48 -4.42
CA ALA A 30 -4.17 10.08 -4.96
C ALA A 30 -3.96 10.64 -6.38
N GLY A 31 -2.83 11.31 -6.62
CA GLY A 31 -2.45 11.79 -7.94
C GLY A 31 -2.20 10.68 -8.95
N VAL A 32 -1.54 9.59 -8.52
CA VAL A 32 -1.26 8.41 -9.38
C VAL A 32 -2.56 7.68 -9.77
N ILE A 33 -3.52 7.56 -8.87
CA ILE A 33 -4.79 6.84 -9.11
C ILE A 33 -5.93 7.74 -9.62
N GLY A 34 -5.71 9.06 -9.72
CA GLY A 34 -6.67 10.02 -10.26
C GLY A 34 -7.90 10.26 -9.40
N ILE A 35 -7.76 10.27 -8.06
CA ILE A 35 -8.87 10.58 -7.15
C ILE A 35 -8.73 11.97 -6.53
N SER A 36 -9.83 12.49 -5.98
CA SER A 36 -10.01 13.90 -5.60
C SER A 36 -9.04 14.45 -4.54
N GLY A 37 -8.30 13.60 -3.82
CA GLY A 37 -7.27 14.05 -2.88
C GLY A 37 -6.91 13.00 -1.82
N PRO A 38 -5.95 13.33 -0.93
CA PRO A 38 -5.45 12.42 0.10
C PRO A 38 -6.52 11.96 1.10
N GLY A 39 -7.58 12.76 1.31
CA GLY A 39 -8.71 12.40 2.18
C GLY A 39 -9.57 11.22 1.68
N GLN A 40 -9.29 10.70 0.48
CA GLN A 40 -9.89 9.49 -0.06
C GLN A 40 -8.99 8.25 0.09
N VAL A 41 -7.81 8.41 0.72
CA VAL A 41 -6.80 7.36 0.90
C VAL A 41 -6.57 7.10 2.39
N GLN A 42 -6.76 5.86 2.81
CA GLN A 42 -6.37 5.38 4.14
C GLN A 42 -5.19 4.44 4.00
N LEU A 43 -4.18 4.61 4.86
CA LEU A 43 -2.99 3.79 4.88
C LEU A 43 -2.90 3.01 6.19
N TRP A 44 -2.45 1.76 6.10
CA TRP A 44 -2.32 0.85 7.23
C TRP A 44 -0.91 0.28 7.30
N HIS A 45 -0.42 0.11 8.51
CA HIS A 45 0.90 -0.45 8.81
C HIS A 45 1.03 -1.89 8.31
N THR A 46 2.26 -2.42 8.26
CA THR A 46 2.59 -3.78 7.80
C THR A 46 1.79 -4.87 8.53
N ASN A 47 1.39 -4.59 9.78
CA ASN A 47 0.59 -5.48 10.63
C ASN A 47 -0.94 -5.40 10.41
N LYS A 48 -1.44 -4.47 9.58
CA LYS A 48 -2.88 -4.22 9.33
C LYS A 48 -3.71 -3.81 10.55
N GLN A 49 -3.08 -3.52 11.68
CA GLN A 49 -3.76 -3.18 12.95
C GLN A 49 -3.68 -1.70 13.28
N LYS A 50 -2.71 -0.98 12.70
CA LYS A 50 -2.45 0.42 12.97
C LYS A 50 -2.64 1.25 11.70
N GLU A 51 -3.49 2.27 11.79
CA GLU A 51 -3.60 3.29 10.74
C GLU A 51 -2.38 4.21 10.75
N LEU A 52 -1.90 4.57 9.56
CA LEU A 52 -0.83 5.54 9.35
C LEU A 52 -1.46 6.92 9.16
N LEU A 53 -1.50 7.69 10.24
CA LEU A 53 -2.13 9.01 10.29
C LEU A 53 -1.30 10.07 9.55
N ASP A 54 -1.98 11.07 9.00
CA ASP A 54 -1.41 12.13 8.15
C ASP A 54 -0.22 12.86 8.78
N VAL A 55 -0.27 13.06 10.10
CA VAL A 55 0.76 13.75 10.88
C VAL A 55 1.99 12.89 11.16
N GLY A 56 1.88 11.57 11.04
CA GLY A 56 2.98 10.64 11.27
C GLY A 56 3.94 10.62 10.08
N THR A 57 5.21 10.35 10.37
CA THR A 57 6.26 10.16 9.35
C THR A 57 6.62 8.69 9.18
N VAL A 58 7.34 8.37 8.09
CA VAL A 58 7.84 7.02 7.81
C VAL A 58 8.70 6.50 8.98
N SER A 59 9.59 7.34 9.52
CA SER A 59 10.43 7.00 10.67
C SER A 59 9.65 6.75 11.97
N ASP A 60 8.58 7.51 12.24
CA ASP A 60 7.75 7.33 13.45
C ASP A 60 7.09 5.95 13.52
N GLN A 61 7.00 5.28 12.36
CA GLN A 61 6.33 3.99 12.20
C GLN A 61 7.32 2.84 12.03
N GLU A 62 8.62 3.11 12.20
CA GLU A 62 9.70 2.12 12.10
C GLU A 62 9.64 1.33 10.78
N LEU A 63 9.24 2.00 9.70
CA LEU A 63 9.17 1.38 8.37
C LEU A 63 10.55 1.34 7.75
N GLU A 64 10.99 0.15 7.38
CA GLU A 64 12.24 -0.08 6.67
C GLU A 64 12.08 0.05 5.15
N ASN A 65 13.20 0.15 4.43
CA ASN A 65 13.18 0.10 2.97
C ASN A 65 12.50 -1.19 2.48
N ASP A 66 11.66 -1.05 1.45
CA ASP A 66 10.82 -2.10 0.87
C ASP A 66 9.66 -2.60 1.79
N ALA A 67 9.39 -1.91 2.90
CA ALA A 67 8.26 -2.23 3.77
C ALA A 67 6.94 -2.20 3.02
N ILE A 68 6.04 -3.12 3.39
CA ILE A 68 4.71 -3.24 2.80
C ILE A 68 3.71 -2.48 3.67
N VAL A 69 3.06 -1.48 3.10
CA VAL A 69 1.92 -0.80 3.72
C VAL A 69 0.66 -1.09 2.91
N TYR A 70 -0.50 -1.04 3.53
CA TYR A 70 -1.76 -1.32 2.85
C TYR A 70 -2.55 -0.05 2.63
N MET A 71 -3.28 0.00 1.51
CA MET A 71 -4.12 1.12 1.13
C MET A 71 -5.57 0.67 0.99
N CYS A 72 -6.46 1.45 1.60
CA CYS A 72 -7.91 1.38 1.39
C CYS A 72 -8.38 2.71 0.81
N LEU A 73 -9.31 2.65 -0.14
CA LEU A 73 -9.99 3.86 -0.62
C LEU A 73 -11.31 4.05 0.10
N LYS A 74 -11.75 5.30 0.16
CA LYS A 74 -13.12 5.63 0.58
C LYS A 74 -14.10 5.09 -0.47
N LYS A 75 -15.21 4.48 -0.03
CA LYS A 75 -16.26 4.02 -0.95
C LYS A 75 -16.96 5.22 -1.57
N GLU A 76 -17.36 5.07 -2.83
CA GLU A 76 -18.05 6.13 -3.56
C GLU A 76 -19.33 6.57 -2.82
N ASN A 77 -19.54 7.89 -2.70
CA ASN A 77 -20.71 8.49 -2.05
C ASN A 77 -20.95 8.00 -0.60
N SER A 78 -19.90 7.64 0.13
CA SER A 78 -19.99 7.08 1.48
C SER A 78 -18.86 7.55 2.38
N ASP A 79 -19.10 7.55 3.69
CA ASP A 79 -18.07 7.71 4.72
C ASP A 79 -17.38 6.40 5.12
N GLN A 80 -17.71 5.31 4.44
CA GLN A 80 -17.12 3.99 4.69
C GLN A 80 -15.84 3.77 3.88
N TRP A 81 -14.92 3.00 4.45
CA TRP A 81 -13.68 2.56 3.80
C TRP A 81 -13.83 1.17 3.18
N GLU A 82 -13.03 0.88 2.16
CA GLU A 82 -12.77 -0.48 1.70
C GLU A 82 -12.12 -1.32 2.81
N GLU A 83 -12.38 -2.63 2.79
CA GLU A 83 -11.62 -3.57 3.62
C GLU A 83 -10.19 -3.76 3.08
N ILE A 84 -9.25 -4.05 3.99
CA ILE A 84 -7.87 -4.38 3.59
C ILE A 84 -7.87 -5.74 2.87
N GLN A 85 -7.95 -5.69 1.55
CA GLN A 85 -7.88 -6.86 0.68
C GLN A 85 -6.58 -6.83 -0.10
N VAL A 86 -5.81 -7.92 -0.06
CA VAL A 86 -4.60 -8.09 -0.87
C VAL A 86 -4.58 -9.48 -1.46
N THR A 87 -4.51 -9.56 -2.78
CA THR A 87 -4.35 -10.83 -3.49
C THR A 87 -2.94 -11.33 -3.26
N LYS A 88 -2.80 -12.52 -2.66
CA LYS A 88 -1.52 -13.22 -2.64
C LYS A 88 -1.30 -13.78 -4.05
N ILE A 89 -0.29 -13.29 -4.75
CA ILE A 89 0.13 -13.91 -6.01
C ILE A 89 0.74 -15.26 -5.62
N GLU A 90 0.03 -16.35 -5.86
CA GLU A 90 0.60 -17.68 -5.76
C GLU A 90 1.54 -17.86 -6.95
N MET A 91 2.83 -18.02 -6.67
CA MET A 91 3.78 -18.45 -7.69
C MET A 91 3.54 -19.94 -7.94
N GLU A 92 2.74 -20.27 -8.95
CA GLU A 92 2.64 -21.64 -9.45
C GLU A 92 4.01 -22.06 -10.00
N HIS A 93 4.77 -22.81 -9.20
CA HIS A 93 5.97 -23.51 -9.68
C HIS A 93 5.51 -24.71 -10.53
N ASN A 94 5.32 -24.49 -11.83
CA ASN A 94 5.06 -25.59 -12.77
C ASN A 94 6.34 -26.42 -12.96
N ASN A 95 6.53 -27.43 -12.10
CA ASN A 95 7.62 -28.41 -12.17
C ASN A 95 7.32 -29.61 -13.10
N ASN A 96 6.47 -29.45 -14.13
CA ASN A 96 6.25 -30.52 -15.09
C ASN A 96 7.17 -30.39 -16.30
N ARG A 97 8.47 -30.70 -16.12
CA ARG A 97 9.33 -31.11 -17.25
C ARG A 97 9.16 -32.62 -17.41
N PRO A 98 8.71 -33.13 -18.58
CA PRO A 98 8.76 -34.56 -18.82
C PRO A 98 10.23 -34.98 -18.87
N SER A 99 10.58 -36.02 -18.12
CA SER A 99 11.85 -36.72 -18.27
C SER A 99 11.94 -37.21 -19.71
N VAL A 100 12.90 -36.68 -20.47
CA VAL A 100 13.30 -37.29 -21.73
C VAL A 100 14.11 -38.54 -21.39
N GLU A 101 13.59 -39.71 -21.78
CA GLU A 101 14.28 -41.02 -21.75
C GLU A 101 15.57 -41.00 -22.59
#